data_AF-A0A1F7IK64-F1
#
_entry.id   AF-A0A1F7IK64-F1
#
_cell.length_a   1.000
_cell.length_b   1.000
_cell.length_c   1.000
_cell.angle_alpha   90.00
_cell.angle_beta   90.00
_cell.angle_gamma   90.00
#
_symmetry.space_group_name_H-M   'P 1'
#
loop_
_entity.id
_entity.type
_entity.pdbx_description
1 polymer ?
#
loop_
_entity_poly.entity_id
_entity_poly.type
_entity_poly.pdbx_seq_one_letter_code
_entity_poly.pdbx_strand_id
1 'polypeptide(L)'
;MQGFLESFSPIWLKYKIEVILLSAAFVIILTSGLIFVKSQEEKEDIPLLEPVKISEIKENKIFVDLSGAVENPNVYEITSGARLKDVLVLAGGLSSGADRSFFSRNFNLARILADQEKIYIPSSEEIEEGRLKESEQALINVQGQTLGASSQDLQSGKIKINSAPMDELDTLPGVGKVTAQKIIQNRPYESIEDLLNKKIVGKSVFEKIKDQIDL
;
A
#
# COMPACT_ATOMS: atom_id res chain seq x y z
N MET A 1 -58.86 -34.09 52.51
CA MET A 1 -57.40 -34.03 52.25
C MET A 1 -56.56 -34.90 53.20
N GLN A 2 -57.15 -35.73 54.09
CA GLN A 2 -56.38 -36.55 55.04
C GLN A 2 -55.85 -37.88 54.46
N GLY A 3 -56.54 -38.49 53.48
CA GLY A 3 -56.14 -39.79 52.91
C GLY A 3 -54.91 -39.78 52.00
N PHE A 4 -54.44 -38.61 51.55
CA PHE A 4 -53.26 -38.51 50.68
C PHE A 4 -51.96 -38.72 51.45
N LEU A 5 -51.89 -38.33 52.73
CA LEU A 5 -50.68 -38.51 53.54
C LEU A 5 -50.51 -39.96 54.02
N GLU A 6 -51.61 -40.67 54.25
CA GLU A 6 -51.56 -42.07 54.70
C GLU A 6 -51.02 -43.02 53.62
N SER A 7 -51.24 -42.72 52.33
CA SER A 7 -50.71 -43.53 51.23
C SER A 7 -49.18 -43.54 51.12
N PHE A 8 -48.47 -42.59 51.76
CA PHE A 8 -47.01 -42.54 51.75
C PHE A 8 -46.34 -43.28 52.92
N SER A 9 -47.11 -43.64 53.95
CA SER A 9 -46.60 -44.30 55.16
C SER A 9 -45.89 -45.65 54.92
N PRO A 10 -46.38 -46.59 54.08
CA PRO A 10 -45.72 -47.88 53.90
C PRO A 10 -44.42 -47.77 53.09
N ILE A 11 -44.36 -46.81 52.17
CA ILE A 11 -43.20 -46.54 51.31
C ILE A 11 -42.08 -45.92 52.16
N TRP A 12 -42.45 -45.02 53.08
CA TRP A 12 -41.51 -44.36 53.98
C TRP A 12 -40.86 -45.30 55.00
N LEU A 13 -41.52 -46.41 55.37
CA LEU A 13 -40.95 -47.39 56.30
C LEU A 13 -39.95 -48.34 55.63
N LYS A 14 -40.22 -48.76 54.40
CA LYS A 14 -39.40 -49.74 53.67
C LYS A 14 -38.21 -49.11 52.94
N TYR A 15 -38.38 -47.89 52.44
CA TYR A 15 -37.39 -47.21 51.58
C TYR A 15 -36.89 -45.89 52.17
N LYS A 16 -36.77 -45.83 53.51
CA LYS A 16 -36.37 -44.63 54.27
C LYS A 16 -35.15 -43.95 53.64
N ILE A 17 -34.12 -44.74 53.34
CA ILE A 17 -32.81 -44.27 52.88
C ILE A 17 -32.88 -43.83 51.42
N GLU A 18 -33.55 -44.58 50.54
CA GLU A 18 -33.69 -44.18 49.12
C GLU A 18 -34.53 -42.90 48.98
N VAL A 19 -35.57 -42.72 49.79
CA VAL A 19 -36.40 -41.50 49.79
C VAL A 19 -35.60 -40.30 50.32
N ILE A 20 -34.77 -40.49 51.35
CA ILE A 20 -33.85 -39.44 51.82
C ILE A 20 -32.82 -39.08 50.74
N LEU A 21 -32.25 -40.06 50.03
CA LEU A 21 -31.29 -39.82 48.95
C LEU A 21 -31.93 -39.10 47.75
N LEU A 22 -33.13 -39.50 47.33
CA LEU A 22 -33.86 -38.85 46.24
C LEU A 22 -34.26 -37.42 46.59
N SER A 23 -34.71 -37.17 47.82
CA SER A 23 -35.03 -35.80 48.25
C SER A 23 -33.78 -34.92 48.32
N ALA A 24 -32.64 -35.44 48.80
CA ALA A 24 -31.38 -34.72 48.82
C ALA A 24 -30.89 -34.38 47.39
N ALA A 25 -30.97 -35.33 46.45
CA ALA A 25 -30.63 -35.10 45.05
C ALA A 25 -31.55 -34.04 44.41
N PHE A 26 -32.85 -34.07 44.72
CA PHE A 26 -33.80 -33.07 44.23
C PHE A 26 -33.50 -31.66 44.76
N VAL A 27 -33.11 -31.55 46.03
CA VAL A 27 -32.69 -30.28 46.62
C VAL A 27 -31.41 -29.76 45.95
N ILE A 28 -30.42 -30.62 45.68
CA ILE A 28 -29.18 -30.23 44.99
C ILE A 28 -29.46 -29.75 43.56
N ILE A 29 -30.38 -30.40 42.83
CA ILE A 29 -30.78 -29.99 41.48
C ILE A 29 -31.51 -28.64 41.53
N LEU A 30 -32.41 -28.45 42.50
CA LEU A 30 -33.10 -27.18 42.68
C LEU A 30 -32.17 -26.03 43.07
N THR A 31 -31.22 -26.26 43.98
CA THR A 31 -30.24 -25.24 44.39
C THR A 31 -29.27 -24.92 43.25
N SER A 32 -28.80 -25.93 42.52
CA SER A 32 -27.97 -25.74 41.33
C SER A 32 -28.69 -24.97 40.23
N GLY A 33 -29.97 -25.29 39.97
CA GLY A 33 -30.80 -24.55 39.01
C GLY A 33 -31.02 -23.09 39.42
N LEU A 34 -31.24 -22.82 40.71
CA LEU A 34 -31.36 -21.46 41.25
C LEU A 34 -30.05 -20.66 41.12
N ILE A 35 -28.90 -21.30 41.37
CA ILE A 35 -27.58 -20.69 41.18
C ILE A 35 -27.34 -20.40 39.69
N PHE A 36 -27.71 -21.31 38.80
CA PHE A 36 -27.54 -21.14 37.35
C PHE A 36 -28.37 -19.99 36.79
N VAL A 37 -29.61 -19.82 37.26
CA VAL A 37 -30.47 -18.68 36.87
C VAL A 37 -29.89 -17.37 37.38
N LYS A 38 -29.36 -17.32 38.60
CA LYS A 38 -28.73 -16.12 39.16
C LYS A 38 -27.37 -15.80 38.52
N SER A 39 -26.70 -16.81 37.99
CA SER A 39 -25.41 -16.67 37.30
C SER A 39 -25.54 -16.25 35.83
N GLN A 40 -26.76 -16.11 35.28
CA GLN A 40 -26.99 -15.59 33.93
C GLN A 40 -27.19 -14.07 33.88
N GLU A 41 -27.15 -13.38 35.02
CA GLU A 41 -27.33 -11.93 35.11
C GLU A 41 -26.03 -11.12 35.19
N GLU A 42 -24.88 -11.75 35.02
CA GLU A 42 -23.62 -11.03 34.81
C GLU A 42 -23.44 -10.78 33.30
N LYS A 43 -24.26 -9.87 32.78
CA LYS A 43 -23.88 -9.11 31.59
C LYS A 43 -22.59 -8.41 31.98
N GLU A 44 -21.47 -8.78 31.35
CA GLU A 44 -20.34 -7.85 31.30
C GLU A 44 -20.91 -6.53 30.79
N ASP A 45 -20.96 -5.53 31.68
CA ASP A 45 -21.14 -4.16 31.29
C ASP A 45 -19.97 -3.83 30.38
N ILE A 46 -20.15 -4.04 29.08
CA ILE A 46 -19.36 -3.39 28.05
C ILE A 46 -19.41 -1.92 28.49
N PRO A 47 -18.27 -1.29 28.84
CA PRO A 47 -18.30 0.09 29.29
C PRO A 47 -19.09 0.85 28.26
N LEU A 48 -20.19 1.48 28.71
CA LEU A 48 -20.95 2.41 27.90
C LEU A 48 -19.93 3.42 27.42
N LEU A 49 -19.48 3.27 26.18
CA LEU A 49 -18.82 4.33 25.47
C LEU A 49 -19.81 5.47 25.63
N GLU A 50 -19.40 6.52 26.38
CA GLU A 50 -20.07 7.81 26.29
C GLU A 50 -20.43 7.99 24.82
N PRO A 51 -21.68 8.34 24.46
CA PRO A 51 -22.06 8.48 23.07
C PRO A 51 -20.99 9.38 22.47
N VAL A 52 -20.08 8.77 21.69
CA VAL A 52 -18.97 9.50 21.11
C VAL A 52 -19.70 10.60 20.40
N LYS A 53 -19.49 11.83 20.87
CA LYS A 53 -19.98 13.00 20.16
C LYS A 53 -19.37 12.76 18.79
N ILE A 54 -20.18 12.31 17.83
CA ILE A 54 -19.76 12.12 16.45
C ILE A 54 -19.55 13.56 16.02
N SER A 55 -18.42 14.14 16.43
CA SER A 55 -17.78 15.23 15.76
C SER A 55 -17.84 14.76 14.32
N GLU A 56 -18.65 15.45 13.52
CA GLU A 56 -18.76 15.25 12.09
C GLU A 56 -17.44 14.68 11.62
N ILE A 57 -17.43 13.39 11.26
CA ILE A 57 -16.23 12.78 10.69
C ILE A 57 -16.10 13.59 9.42
N LYS A 58 -15.30 14.66 9.48
CA LYS A 58 -15.09 15.56 8.36
C LYS A 58 -14.38 14.66 7.38
N GLU A 59 -15.18 14.04 6.50
CA GLU A 59 -14.69 13.11 5.50
C GLU A 59 -13.63 13.90 4.77
N ASN A 60 -12.37 13.54 5.01
CA ASN A 60 -11.27 14.32 4.47
C ASN A 60 -11.30 14.06 2.96
N LYS A 61 -11.84 15.00 2.19
CA LYS A 61 -12.00 14.87 0.75
C LYS A 61 -10.67 15.16 0.09
N ILE A 62 -10.34 14.37 -0.91
CA ILE A 62 -9.15 14.51 -1.74
C ILE A 62 -9.58 14.61 -3.21
N PHE A 63 -8.77 15.26 -4.01
CA PHE A 63 -9.00 15.44 -5.44
C PHE A 63 -7.99 14.63 -6.25
N VAL A 64 -8.49 13.85 -7.20
CA VAL A 64 -7.67 13.00 -8.09
C VAL A 64 -8.02 13.31 -9.53
N ASP A 65 -7.02 13.63 -10.35
CA ASP A 65 -7.15 13.84 -11.79
C ASP A 65 -7.08 12.49 -12.51
N LEU A 66 -8.20 12.03 -13.07
CA LEU A 66 -8.26 10.82 -13.90
C LEU A 66 -8.46 11.21 -15.37
N SER A 67 -7.45 10.91 -16.18
CA SER A 67 -7.37 11.32 -17.59
C SER A 67 -7.03 10.15 -18.53
N GLY A 68 -7.20 10.36 -19.84
CA GLY A 68 -6.93 9.38 -20.88
C GLY A 68 -8.17 8.55 -21.26
N ALA A 69 -7.98 7.27 -21.55
CA ALA A 69 -8.97 6.36 -22.10
C ALA A 69 -9.99 5.84 -21.06
N VAL A 70 -10.67 6.75 -20.37
CA VAL A 70 -11.83 6.46 -19.49
C VAL A 70 -13.11 7.05 -20.05
N GLU A 71 -14.28 6.54 -19.65
CA GLU A 71 -15.56 7.03 -20.16
C GLU A 71 -15.77 8.52 -19.86
N ASN A 72 -15.47 8.95 -18.63
CA ASN A 72 -15.59 10.35 -18.22
C ASN A 72 -14.28 10.85 -17.60
N PRO A 73 -13.32 11.39 -18.38
CA PRO A 73 -12.11 11.99 -17.85
C PRO A 73 -12.44 13.26 -17.06
N ASN A 74 -12.01 13.33 -15.80
CA ASN A 74 -12.26 14.50 -14.95
C ASN A 74 -11.40 14.45 -13.67
N VAL A 75 -11.43 15.54 -12.91
CA VAL A 75 -11.00 15.58 -11.51
C VAL A 75 -12.15 15.10 -10.63
N TYR A 76 -11.89 14.07 -9.81
CA TYR A 76 -12.86 13.47 -8.91
C TYR A 76 -12.59 13.86 -7.47
N GLU A 77 -13.65 14.30 -6.79
CA GLU A 77 -13.65 14.49 -5.34
C GLU A 77 -14.05 13.16 -4.67
N ILE A 78 -13.16 12.60 -3.87
CA ILE A 78 -13.38 11.31 -3.18
C ILE A 78 -12.97 11.41 -1.72
N THR A 79 -13.49 10.49 -0.90
CA THR A 79 -13.06 10.39 0.50
C THR A 79 -11.65 9.81 0.59
N SER A 80 -10.80 10.42 1.41
CA SER A 80 -9.45 9.91 1.72
C SER A 80 -9.52 8.43 2.13
N GLY A 81 -8.65 7.61 1.53
CA GLY A 81 -8.67 6.16 1.70
C GLY A 81 -9.42 5.41 0.59
N ALA A 82 -10.12 6.12 -0.30
CA ALA A 82 -10.69 5.55 -1.52
C ALA A 82 -9.60 4.91 -2.40
N ARG A 83 -10.00 3.87 -3.14
CA ARG A 83 -9.11 3.11 -4.00
C ARG A 83 -9.27 3.51 -5.46
N LEU A 84 -8.28 3.15 -6.30
CA LEU A 84 -8.35 3.35 -7.75
C LEU A 84 -9.64 2.78 -8.37
N LYS A 85 -10.08 1.61 -7.90
CA LYS A 85 -11.35 1.02 -8.32
C LYS A 85 -12.54 1.96 -8.14
N ASP A 86 -12.60 2.68 -7.02
CA ASP A 86 -13.74 3.50 -6.64
C ASP A 86 -13.85 4.71 -7.59
N VAL A 87 -12.73 5.38 -7.87
CA VAL A 87 -12.67 6.48 -8.85
C VAL A 87 -12.99 5.99 -10.26
N LEU A 88 -12.48 4.82 -10.64
CA LEU A 88 -12.75 4.27 -11.96
C LEU A 88 -14.24 3.96 -12.15
N VAL A 89 -14.93 3.50 -11.11
CA VAL A 89 -16.40 3.31 -11.12
C VAL A 89 -17.11 4.66 -11.28
N LEU A 90 -16.69 5.69 -10.52
CA LEU A 90 -17.24 7.05 -10.67
C LEU A 90 -17.05 7.61 -12.08
N ALA A 91 -15.93 7.28 -12.72
CA ALA A 91 -15.65 7.68 -14.09
C ALA A 91 -16.41 6.90 -15.16
N GLY A 92 -17.21 5.89 -14.78
CA GLY A 92 -17.93 5.03 -15.72
C GLY A 92 -17.11 3.86 -16.27
N GLY A 93 -15.87 3.69 -15.81
CA GLY A 93 -14.97 2.62 -16.23
C GLY A 93 -13.97 3.03 -17.30
N LEU A 94 -13.29 2.00 -17.83
CA LEU A 94 -12.40 2.15 -18.99
C LEU A 94 -13.23 2.35 -20.25
N SER A 95 -12.81 3.29 -21.10
CA SER A 95 -13.43 3.52 -22.40
C SER A 95 -13.21 2.34 -23.36
N SER A 96 -13.94 2.31 -24.48
CA SER A 96 -13.69 1.35 -25.57
C SER A 96 -12.29 1.48 -26.19
N GLY A 97 -11.69 2.67 -26.11
CA GLY A 97 -10.34 2.92 -26.62
C GLY A 97 -9.22 2.42 -25.70
N ALA A 98 -9.52 2.02 -24.47
CA ALA A 98 -8.50 1.61 -23.50
C ALA A 98 -7.96 0.20 -23.77
N ASP A 99 -6.64 0.03 -23.65
CA ASP A 99 -6.05 -1.31 -23.63
C ASP A 99 -6.28 -1.97 -22.26
N ARG A 100 -7.27 -2.86 -22.19
CA ARG A 100 -7.64 -3.59 -20.97
C ARG A 100 -6.53 -4.53 -20.49
N SER A 101 -5.74 -5.09 -21.40
CA SER A 101 -4.64 -5.98 -21.08
C SER A 101 -3.45 -5.22 -20.51
N PHE A 102 -3.14 -4.04 -21.06
CA PHE A 102 -2.17 -3.12 -20.46
C PHE A 102 -2.65 -2.66 -19.09
N PHE A 103 -3.91 -2.23 -18.97
CA PHE A 103 -4.46 -1.74 -17.71
C PHE A 103 -4.37 -2.78 -16.59
N SER A 104 -4.80 -4.01 -16.85
CA SER A 104 -4.82 -5.07 -15.82
C SER A 104 -3.43 -5.51 -15.33
N ARG A 105 -2.38 -5.34 -16.14
CA ARG A 105 -1.00 -5.64 -15.77
C ARG A 105 -0.32 -4.49 -15.01
N ASN A 106 -0.66 -3.25 -15.34
CA ASN A 106 0.09 -2.08 -14.88
C ASN A 106 -0.60 -1.31 -13.75
N PHE A 107 -1.92 -1.46 -13.57
CA PHE A 107 -2.67 -0.74 -12.56
C PHE A 107 -3.16 -1.65 -11.44
N ASN A 108 -2.95 -1.21 -10.21
CA ASN A 108 -3.48 -1.87 -9.03
C ASN A 108 -4.79 -1.22 -8.59
N LEU A 109 -5.93 -1.86 -8.91
CA LEU A 109 -7.27 -1.39 -8.53
C LEU A 109 -7.46 -1.25 -7.01
N ALA A 110 -6.70 -1.99 -6.22
CA ALA A 110 -6.76 -1.94 -4.76
C ALA A 110 -5.90 -0.81 -4.17
N ARG A 111 -5.08 -0.11 -4.97
CA ARG A 111 -4.22 0.96 -4.46
C ARG A 111 -5.06 2.11 -3.90
N ILE A 112 -4.70 2.57 -2.71
CA ILE A 112 -5.27 3.78 -2.08
C ILE A 112 -4.73 5.00 -2.81
N LEU A 113 -5.60 5.98 -3.05
CA LEU A 113 -5.27 7.22 -3.74
C LEU A 113 -4.85 8.32 -2.76
N ALA A 114 -3.95 9.18 -3.22
CA ALA A 114 -3.52 10.37 -2.49
C ALA A 114 -4.15 11.64 -3.11
N ASP A 115 -4.14 12.73 -2.34
CA ASP A 115 -4.59 14.03 -2.85
C ASP A 115 -3.64 14.56 -3.93
N GLN A 116 -4.20 15.34 -4.87
CA GLN A 116 -3.49 15.93 -6.01
C GLN A 116 -2.83 14.90 -6.95
N GLU A 117 -3.25 13.64 -6.86
CA GLU A 117 -2.71 12.58 -7.68
C GLU A 117 -3.26 12.66 -9.12
N LYS A 118 -2.39 12.49 -10.12
CA LYS A 118 -2.77 12.35 -11.53
C LYS A 118 -2.63 10.90 -11.99
N ILE A 119 -3.68 10.39 -12.59
CA ILE A 119 -3.78 9.03 -13.10
C ILE A 119 -4.14 9.13 -14.58
N TYR A 120 -3.22 8.70 -15.43
CA TYR A 120 -3.43 8.65 -16.87
C TYR A 120 -3.63 7.22 -17.32
N ILE A 121 -4.71 6.94 -18.04
CA ILE A 121 -4.99 5.65 -18.64
C ILE A 121 -4.73 5.75 -20.14
N PRO A 122 -3.71 5.06 -20.68
CA PRO A 122 -3.40 5.15 -22.10
C PRO A 122 -4.47 4.49 -22.95
N SER A 123 -4.68 5.05 -24.14
CA SER A 123 -5.44 4.41 -25.21
C SER A 123 -4.67 3.25 -25.83
N SER A 124 -5.38 2.36 -26.50
CA SER A 124 -4.80 1.23 -27.23
C SER A 124 -3.88 1.68 -28.37
N GLU A 125 -4.08 2.89 -28.89
CA GLU A 125 -3.26 3.46 -29.97
C GLU A 125 -1.90 3.93 -29.46
N GLU A 126 -1.84 4.37 -28.20
CA GLU A 126 -0.62 4.74 -27.47
C GLU A 126 0.15 3.53 -26.95
N ILE A 127 -0.39 2.32 -27.06
CA ILE A 127 0.29 1.08 -26.67
C ILE A 127 0.80 0.35 -27.92
N GLU A 128 2.10 0.10 -27.99
CA GLU A 128 2.72 -0.80 -28.97
C GLU A 128 3.41 -1.95 -28.24
N GLU A 129 3.10 -3.20 -28.63
CA GLU A 129 3.74 -4.39 -28.04
C GLU A 129 3.70 -4.43 -26.50
N GLY A 130 2.65 -3.84 -25.89
CA GLY A 130 2.50 -3.77 -24.44
C GLY A 130 3.36 -2.72 -23.74
N ARG A 131 4.01 -1.82 -24.49
CA ARG A 131 4.74 -0.65 -24.00
C ARG A 131 4.04 0.63 -24.46
N LEU A 132 4.17 1.69 -23.67
CA LEU A 132 3.73 3.02 -24.08
C LEU A 132 4.60 3.49 -25.24
N LYS A 133 3.98 3.87 -26.35
CA LYS A 133 4.59 4.71 -27.38
C LYS A 133 4.82 6.06 -26.73
N GLU A 134 6.01 6.30 -26.22
CA GLU A 134 6.41 7.67 -25.91
C GLU A 134 6.36 8.44 -27.22
N SER A 135 5.33 9.29 -27.38
CA SER A 135 5.53 10.42 -28.28
C SER A 135 6.70 11.21 -27.69
N GLU A 136 7.78 11.36 -28.45
CA GLU A 136 8.93 12.18 -28.05
C GLU A 136 8.52 13.62 -27.65
N GLN A 137 7.27 14.02 -27.96
CA GLN A 137 6.66 15.29 -27.60
C GLN A 137 6.16 15.38 -26.14
N ALA A 138 5.98 14.26 -25.43
CA ALA A 138 5.62 14.28 -24.00
C ALA A 138 6.82 14.66 -23.09
N LEU A 139 8.06 14.49 -23.56
CA LEU A 139 9.27 14.93 -22.85
C LEU A 139 9.49 16.45 -22.93
N ILE A 140 8.88 17.13 -23.90
CA ILE A 140 9.06 18.58 -24.12
C ILE A 140 8.16 19.41 -23.20
N ASN A 141 7.00 18.88 -22.78
CA ASN A 141 6.03 19.61 -21.96
C ASN A 141 6.00 19.19 -20.47
N VAL A 142 6.84 18.24 -20.05
CA VAL A 142 7.06 17.91 -18.61
C VAL A 142 8.29 18.63 -18.04
N GLN A 143 9.04 19.37 -18.88
CA GLN A 143 10.22 20.13 -18.43
C GLN A 143 9.89 21.51 -17.81
N GLY A 144 8.60 21.84 -17.68
CA GLY A 144 8.14 22.96 -16.87
C GLY A 144 7.04 22.51 -15.93
N GLN A 145 7.32 22.51 -14.62
CA GLN A 145 6.32 22.41 -13.53
C GLN A 145 5.81 20.97 -13.32
N THR A 146 6.27 20.14 -12.38
CA THR A 146 6.76 20.29 -11.00
C THR A 146 7.36 18.93 -10.61
N LEU A 147 8.43 18.83 -9.81
CA LEU A 147 8.37 18.78 -8.36
C LEU A 147 9.77 19.04 -7.79
N GLY A 148 9.85 20.03 -6.90
CA GLY A 148 11.04 20.30 -6.10
C GLY A 148 11.31 19.16 -5.13
N ALA A 149 12.29 18.33 -5.48
CA ALA A 149 13.11 17.61 -4.54
C ALA A 149 14.51 17.45 -5.17
N SER A 150 15.46 18.23 -4.66
CA SER A 150 16.91 17.99 -4.77
C SER A 150 17.52 17.88 -6.17
N SER A 151 17.39 18.92 -7.00
CA SER A 151 18.21 19.09 -8.21
C SER A 151 18.86 20.48 -8.24
N GLN A 152 19.70 20.75 -7.23
CA GLN A 152 20.68 21.86 -7.31
C GLN A 152 21.94 21.49 -8.11
N ASP A 153 21.93 20.39 -8.88
CA ASP A 153 23.16 19.89 -9.53
C ASP A 153 23.05 19.64 -11.05
N LEU A 154 21.97 20.11 -11.68
CA LEU A 154 21.80 20.04 -13.15
C LEU A 154 22.28 21.32 -13.85
N GLN A 155 23.33 21.95 -13.31
CA GLN A 155 24.06 23.07 -13.95
C GLN A 155 25.45 22.65 -14.42
N SER A 156 25.70 21.35 -14.56
CA SER A 156 26.87 20.88 -15.28
C SER A 156 26.47 19.59 -15.97
N GLY A 157 26.44 19.57 -17.31
CA GLY A 157 26.26 18.35 -18.10
C GLY A 157 27.46 17.40 -17.98
N LYS A 158 28.01 17.26 -16.77
CA LYS A 158 29.17 16.46 -16.46
C LYS A 158 28.75 15.18 -15.77
N ILE A 159 29.43 14.10 -16.14
CA ILE A 159 29.17 12.75 -15.67
C ILE A 159 29.85 12.56 -14.31
N LYS A 160 29.07 12.15 -13.30
CA LYS A 160 29.60 11.92 -11.94
C LYS A 160 30.38 10.61 -11.86
N ILE A 161 31.69 10.69 -11.72
CA ILE A 161 32.58 9.53 -11.82
C ILE A 161 32.33 8.49 -10.71
N ASN A 162 31.89 8.90 -9.52
CA ASN A 162 31.63 7.99 -8.39
C ASN A 162 30.24 7.33 -8.44
N SER A 163 29.31 7.84 -9.23
CA SER A 163 27.91 7.35 -9.24
C SER A 163 27.40 6.92 -10.61
N ALA A 164 27.99 7.39 -11.70
CA ALA A 164 27.51 7.11 -13.05
C ALA A 164 27.46 5.59 -13.36
N PRO A 165 26.42 5.11 -14.06
CA PRO A 165 26.36 3.75 -14.56
C PRO A 165 27.37 3.53 -15.69
N MET A 166 27.63 2.26 -16.00
CA MET A 166 28.61 1.86 -17.01
C MET A 166 28.32 2.45 -18.39
N ASP A 167 27.05 2.48 -18.78
CA ASP A 167 26.63 2.97 -20.10
C ASP A 167 26.91 4.47 -20.25
N GLU A 168 26.77 5.25 -19.16
CA GLU A 168 27.05 6.68 -19.16
C GLU A 168 28.56 6.96 -19.26
N LEU A 169 29.39 6.17 -18.56
CA LEU A 169 30.85 6.28 -18.66
C LEU A 169 31.39 5.88 -20.05
N ASP A 170 30.74 4.94 -20.74
CA ASP A 170 31.10 4.49 -22.11
C ASP A 170 30.82 5.58 -23.17
N THR A 171 30.05 6.61 -22.83
CA THR A 171 29.82 7.76 -23.74
C THR A 171 30.99 8.74 -23.79
N LEU A 172 31.91 8.68 -22.82
CA LEU A 172 33.03 9.62 -22.74
C LEU A 172 34.06 9.36 -23.85
N PRO A 173 34.58 10.41 -24.50
CA PRO A 173 35.51 10.26 -25.62
C PRO A 173 36.80 9.56 -25.20
N GLY A 174 37.00 8.34 -25.70
CA GLY A 174 38.18 7.51 -25.39
C GLY A 174 38.03 6.62 -24.16
N VAL A 175 36.85 6.60 -23.53
CA VAL A 175 36.47 5.64 -22.48
C VAL A 175 35.55 4.60 -23.11
N GLY A 176 36.07 3.41 -23.39
CA GLY A 176 35.24 2.28 -23.79
C GLY A 176 34.80 1.43 -22.59
N LYS A 177 33.90 0.45 -22.80
CA LYS A 177 33.45 -0.53 -21.80
C LYS A 177 34.53 -1.03 -20.83
N VAL A 178 35.71 -1.39 -21.33
CA VAL A 178 36.83 -1.88 -20.49
C VAL A 178 37.33 -0.79 -19.53
N THR A 179 37.45 0.45 -20.01
CA THR A 179 37.88 1.60 -19.21
C THR A 179 36.78 2.04 -18.25
N ALA A 180 35.52 2.07 -18.70
CA ALA A 180 34.35 2.34 -17.85
C ALA A 180 34.26 1.34 -16.69
N GLN A 181 34.48 0.05 -16.96
CA GLN A 181 34.49 -0.97 -15.91
C GLN A 181 35.65 -0.78 -14.93
N LYS A 182 36.83 -0.38 -15.40
CA LYS A 182 37.97 -0.03 -14.52
C LYS A 182 37.66 1.17 -13.64
N ILE A 183 36.95 2.17 -14.17
CA ILE A 183 36.48 3.34 -13.39
C ILE A 183 35.59 2.87 -12.24
N ILE A 184 34.58 2.05 -12.54
CA ILE A 184 33.64 1.54 -11.53
C ILE A 184 34.36 0.72 -10.46
N GLN A 185 35.28 -0.16 -10.86
CA GLN A 185 36.03 -1.04 -9.94
C GLN A 185 36.95 -0.28 -8.97
N ASN A 186 37.40 0.94 -9.31
CA ASN A 186 38.39 1.69 -8.53
C ASN A 186 37.81 2.91 -7.80
N ARG A 187 36.48 2.96 -7.68
CA ARG A 187 35.76 3.90 -6.82
C ARG A 187 36.08 3.66 -5.34
N PRO A 188 36.01 4.69 -4.47
CA PRO A 188 35.75 6.09 -4.80
C PRO A 188 37.01 6.85 -5.27
N TYR A 189 36.75 7.98 -5.92
CA TYR A 189 37.73 9.00 -6.31
C TYR A 189 37.52 10.25 -5.45
N GLU A 190 38.60 10.81 -4.92
CA GLU A 190 38.59 12.04 -4.12
C GLU A 190 38.81 13.28 -4.99
N SER A 191 39.51 13.11 -6.11
CA SER A 191 39.76 14.15 -7.11
C SER A 191 39.59 13.60 -8.53
N ILE A 192 39.33 14.49 -9.49
CA ILE A 192 39.22 14.10 -10.90
C ILE A 192 40.58 13.56 -11.39
N GLU A 193 41.68 14.14 -10.92
CA GLU A 193 43.07 13.76 -11.20
C GLU A 193 43.40 12.33 -10.75
N ASP A 194 42.64 11.74 -9.83
CA ASP A 194 42.83 10.35 -9.40
C ASP A 194 42.67 9.36 -10.56
N LEU A 195 41.89 9.70 -11.58
CA LEU A 195 41.78 8.89 -12.80
C LEU A 195 43.12 8.76 -13.52
N LEU A 196 43.97 9.81 -13.46
CA LEU A 196 45.31 9.80 -14.01
C LEU A 196 46.32 9.18 -13.04
N ASN A 197 46.26 9.54 -11.75
CA ASN A 197 47.20 9.07 -10.72
C ASN A 197 47.11 7.55 -10.51
N LYS A 198 45.88 7.00 -10.48
CA LYS A 198 45.62 5.56 -10.38
C LYS A 198 45.76 4.83 -11.74
N LYS A 199 46.21 5.53 -12.79
CA LYS A 199 46.40 4.99 -14.17
C LYS A 199 45.14 4.32 -14.74
N ILE A 200 43.96 4.85 -14.41
CA ILE A 200 42.68 4.36 -14.93
C ILE A 200 42.50 4.81 -16.37
N VAL A 201 42.84 6.07 -16.65
CA VAL A 201 42.87 6.65 -18.00
C VAL A 201 44.26 7.21 -18.30
N GLY A 202 44.64 7.23 -19.58
CA GLY A 202 45.87 7.88 -20.01
C GLY A 202 45.72 9.40 -20.09
N LYS A 203 46.83 10.15 -20.02
CA LYS A 203 46.86 11.62 -20.09
C LYS A 203 46.06 12.19 -21.28
N SER A 204 46.19 11.59 -22.46
CA SER A 204 45.47 12.02 -23.67
C SER A 204 43.95 11.86 -23.59
N VAL A 205 43.47 10.84 -22.86
CA VAL A 205 42.03 10.62 -22.63
C VAL A 205 41.54 11.57 -21.54
N PHE A 206 42.30 11.68 -20.45
CA PHE A 206 41.98 12.57 -19.33
C PHE A 206 41.70 14.01 -19.76
N GLU A 207 42.60 14.59 -20.57
CA GLU A 207 42.43 15.97 -21.07
C GLU A 207 41.16 16.19 -21.89
N LYS A 208 40.63 15.13 -22.53
CA LYS A 208 39.40 15.21 -23.33
C LYS A 208 38.13 15.09 -22.49
N ILE A 209 38.23 14.45 -21.33
CA ILE A 209 37.07 14.13 -20.48
C ILE A 209 36.98 14.98 -19.22
N LYS A 210 38.07 15.61 -18.77
CA LYS A 210 38.12 16.36 -17.49
C LYS A 210 37.06 17.45 -17.37
N ASP A 211 36.66 18.07 -18.49
CA ASP A 211 35.65 19.13 -18.52
C ASP A 211 34.21 18.56 -18.59
N GLN A 212 34.07 17.26 -18.85
CA GLN A 212 32.81 16.51 -18.98
C GLN A 212 32.54 15.58 -17.79
N ILE A 213 33.39 15.58 -16.78
CA ILE A 213 33.25 14.72 -15.59
C ILE A 213 33.29 15.54 -14.32
N ASP A 214 32.59 15.04 -13.31
CA ASP A 214 32.58 15.57 -11.96
C ASP A 214 32.71 14.40 -10.96
N LEU A 215 32.85 14.68 -9.67
CA LEU A 215 33.00 13.66 -8.63
C LEU A 215 31.72 12.86 -8.35
#